data_AF-A0A5R8LDG3-F1
#
_entry.id   AF-A0A5R8LDG3-F1
#
_cell.length_a   1.000
_cell.length_b   1.000
_cell.length_c   1.000
_cell.angle_alpha   90.00
_cell.angle_beta   90.00
_cell.angle_gamma   90.00
#
_symmetry.space_group_name_H-M   'P 1'
#
loop_
_entity.id
_entity.type
_entity.pdbx_description
1 polymer ?
#
loop_
_entity_poly.entity_id
_entity_poly.type
_entity_poly.pdbx_seq_one_letter_code
_entity_poly.pdbx_strand_id
1 'polypeptide(L)'
;MASPFLYFPGERLSLPELTAACLDGLLIPIGEGFMPADAVETPWMRARSLAPLLGDRWAAVRSTAAWVHGGLAVEPSRHRVQRASAERARPLRGGRVLVHDVRIAPDDVVTIAGVRVARPERTLVDLARSQDADDRGIARRWAGTAPDVAEGARAWLARHPRFPYGKRADDLLSAVRTK
;
A
#
# COMPACT_ATOMS: atom_id res chain seq x y z
N MET A 1 18.68 13.58 3.92
CA MET A 1 18.50 14.51 2.79
C MET A 1 17.00 14.62 2.50
N ALA A 2 16.48 15.84 2.37
CA ALA A 2 15.10 16.07 1.92
C ALA A 2 14.94 15.53 0.49
N SER A 3 13.85 14.81 0.22
CA SER A 3 13.53 14.35 -1.13
C SER A 3 13.17 15.56 -1.99
N PRO A 4 13.68 15.71 -3.22
CA PRO A 4 13.25 16.78 -4.11
C PRO A 4 11.80 16.60 -4.60
N PHE A 5 11.23 15.40 -4.42
CA PHE A 5 9.92 15.04 -4.94
C PHE A 5 8.79 15.11 -3.91
N LEU A 6 9.11 15.23 -2.61
CA LEU A 6 8.13 15.24 -1.54
C LEU A 6 8.45 16.30 -0.50
N TYR A 7 7.42 17.02 -0.07
CA TYR A 7 7.47 17.99 0.99
C TYR A 7 6.70 17.47 2.21
N PHE A 8 7.28 17.62 3.39
CA PHE A 8 6.63 17.27 4.65
C PHE A 8 6.52 18.50 5.56
N PRO A 9 5.42 18.64 6.32
CA PRO A 9 5.27 19.73 7.28
C PRO A 9 6.43 19.79 8.28
N GLY A 10 7.00 20.98 8.47
CA GLY A 10 8.07 21.22 9.43
C GLY A 10 9.46 20.84 8.96
N GLU A 11 9.62 20.34 7.72
CA GLU A 11 10.94 20.20 7.11
C GLU A 11 11.41 21.55 6.53
N ARG A 12 10.95 21.89 5.32
CA ARG A 12 11.28 23.17 4.65
C ARG A 12 10.17 24.20 4.74
N LEU A 13 8.93 23.72 4.80
CA LEU A 13 7.72 24.52 4.81
C LEU A 13 6.82 24.03 5.96
N SER A 14 6.13 24.96 6.59
CA SER A 14 5.10 24.69 7.59
C SER A 14 3.83 24.12 6.94
N LEU A 15 2.94 23.53 7.74
CA LEU A 15 1.67 23.02 7.22
C LEU A 15 0.81 24.11 6.56
N PRO A 16 0.68 25.34 7.13
CA PRO A 16 -0.04 26.42 6.46
C PRO A 16 0.56 26.80 5.10
N GLU A 17 1.88 26.87 4.99
CA GLU A 17 2.55 27.18 3.71
C GLU A 17 2.32 26.08 2.66
N LEU A 18 2.40 24.81 3.07
CA LEU A 18 2.09 23.68 2.18
C LEU A 18 0.62 23.68 1.74
N THR A 19 -0.28 24.06 2.64
CA THR A 19 -1.72 24.15 2.34
C THR A 19 -2.02 25.32 1.41
N ALA A 20 -1.38 26.47 1.62
CA ALA A 20 -1.45 27.61 0.71
C ALA A 20 -0.95 27.23 -0.69
N ALA A 21 0.19 26.54 -0.79
CA ALA A 21 0.71 26.05 -2.06
C ALA A 21 -0.24 25.05 -2.76
N CYS A 22 -1.02 24.26 -2.02
CA CYS A 22 -2.09 23.44 -2.61
C CYS A 22 -3.25 24.29 -3.15
N LEU A 23 -3.67 25.33 -2.42
CA LEU A 23 -4.72 26.24 -2.87
C LEU A 23 -4.30 27.01 -4.13
N ASP A 24 -3.02 27.34 -4.25
CA ASP A 24 -2.43 27.96 -5.43
C ASP A 24 -2.20 26.97 -6.60
N GLY A 25 -2.49 25.69 -6.39
CA GLY A 25 -2.34 24.63 -7.41
C GLY A 25 -0.89 24.18 -7.67
N LEU A 26 0.06 24.54 -6.79
CA LEU A 26 1.47 24.17 -6.92
C LEU A 26 1.76 22.77 -6.38
N LEU A 27 1.04 22.37 -5.32
CA LEU A 27 1.19 21.08 -4.67
C LEU A 27 -0.14 20.32 -4.62
N ILE A 28 -0.05 19.00 -4.46
CA ILE A 28 -1.16 18.13 -4.10
C ILE A 28 -0.78 17.26 -2.89
N PRO A 29 -1.74 16.92 -2.01
CA PRO A 29 -1.49 16.03 -0.89
C PRO A 29 -1.29 14.57 -1.36
N ILE A 30 -0.39 13.86 -0.67
CA ILE A 30 -0.14 12.43 -0.86
C ILE A 30 0.28 11.81 0.48
N GLY A 31 -0.48 10.83 0.99
CA GLY A 31 -0.20 10.20 2.28
C GLY A 31 -0.07 11.20 3.43
N GLU A 32 1.11 11.27 4.06
CA GLU A 32 1.45 12.25 5.11
C GLU A 32 2.31 13.43 4.60
N GLY A 33 2.41 13.61 3.28
CA GLY A 33 3.19 14.66 2.66
C GLY A 33 2.50 15.30 1.46
N PHE A 34 3.29 16.02 0.67
CA PHE A 34 2.83 16.78 -0.50
C PHE A 34 3.81 16.57 -1.65
N MET A 35 3.32 16.59 -2.88
CA MET A 35 4.12 16.51 -4.10
C MET A 35 3.77 17.65 -5.06
N PRO A 36 4.68 18.06 -5.97
CA PRO A 36 4.35 19.00 -7.05
C PRO A 36 3.13 18.51 -7.85
N ALA A 37 2.23 19.43 -8.20
CA ALA A 37 1.00 19.11 -8.92
C ALA A 37 1.26 18.61 -10.36
N ASP A 38 2.41 18.94 -10.93
CA ASP A 38 2.87 18.52 -12.27
C ASP A 38 3.73 17.25 -12.25
N ALA A 39 4.03 16.70 -11.06
CA ALA A 39 4.83 15.49 -10.94
C ALA A 39 3.97 14.23 -11.19
N VAL A 40 4.54 13.27 -11.91
CA VAL A 40 3.93 11.94 -12.06
C VAL A 40 4.13 11.17 -10.77
N GLU A 41 3.01 10.77 -10.14
CA GLU A 41 3.02 9.97 -8.93
C GLU A 41 3.64 8.59 -9.19
N THR A 42 4.67 8.22 -8.41
CA THR A 42 5.38 6.94 -8.53
C THR A 42 5.15 6.05 -7.32
N PRO A 43 5.35 4.71 -7.43
CA PRO A 43 5.37 3.81 -6.29
C PRO A 43 6.35 4.24 -5.18
N TRP A 44 7.49 4.82 -5.58
CA TRP A 44 8.46 5.35 -4.63
C TRP A 44 7.87 6.51 -3.82
N MET A 45 7.17 7.45 -4.46
CA MET A 45 6.54 8.61 -3.80
C MET A 45 5.40 8.16 -2.88
N ARG A 46 4.54 7.25 -3.35
CA ARG A 46 3.46 6.65 -2.54
C ARG A 46 3.99 5.94 -1.31
N ALA A 47 5.07 5.17 -1.46
CA ALA A 47 5.68 4.50 -0.32
C ALA A 47 6.29 5.52 0.64
N ARG A 48 7.11 6.46 0.13
CA ARG A 48 7.84 7.42 0.96
C ARG A 48 6.91 8.35 1.74
N SER A 49 5.77 8.72 1.17
CA SER A 49 4.78 9.57 1.84
C SER A 49 4.17 8.93 3.08
N LEU A 50 4.24 7.60 3.20
CA LEU A 50 3.76 6.85 4.36
C LEU A 50 4.82 6.69 5.47
N ALA A 51 6.07 7.10 5.24
CA ALA A 51 7.14 6.90 6.23
C ALA A 51 6.83 7.53 7.61
N PRO A 52 6.30 8.77 7.70
CA PRO A 52 5.93 9.37 9.00
C PRO A 52 4.85 8.57 9.74
N LEU A 53 3.96 7.90 8.99
CA LEU A 53 2.85 7.13 9.53
C LEU A 53 3.28 5.74 10.02
N LEU A 54 4.09 5.03 9.22
CA LEU A 54 4.41 3.62 9.44
C LEU A 54 5.65 3.42 10.32
N GLY A 55 6.64 4.31 10.20
CA GLY A 55 7.97 4.10 10.76
C GLY A 55 8.54 2.72 10.40
N ASP A 56 9.36 2.16 11.29
CA ASP A 56 10.09 0.92 11.00
C ASP A 56 9.39 -0.37 11.46
N ARG A 57 8.26 -0.27 12.15
CA ARG A 57 7.64 -1.44 12.78
C ARG A 57 6.45 -1.99 12.01
N TRP A 58 5.93 -1.22 11.06
CA TRP A 58 4.70 -1.51 10.33
C TRP A 58 4.96 -1.62 8.83
N ALA A 59 4.22 -2.51 8.18
CA ALA A 59 4.19 -2.61 6.73
C ALA A 59 2.82 -2.16 6.20
N ALA A 60 2.83 -1.44 5.08
CA ALA A 60 1.64 -1.21 4.27
C ALA A 60 1.14 -2.54 3.69
N VAL A 61 -0.17 -2.80 3.78
CA VAL A 61 -0.79 -4.03 3.26
C VAL A 61 -2.11 -3.73 2.55
N ARG A 62 -2.67 -4.72 1.84
CA ARG A 62 -4.00 -4.66 1.22
C ARG A 62 -4.15 -3.40 0.35
N SER A 63 -5.22 -2.63 0.50
CA SER A 63 -5.49 -1.43 -0.30
C SER A 63 -4.34 -0.41 -0.24
N THR A 64 -3.64 -0.28 0.88
CA THR A 64 -2.46 0.59 0.99
C THR A 64 -1.31 0.10 0.12
N ALA A 65 -0.96 -1.18 0.21
CA ALA A 65 0.10 -1.74 -0.61
C ALA A 65 -0.29 -1.76 -2.09
N ALA A 66 -1.56 -2.00 -2.39
CA ALA A 66 -2.07 -1.95 -3.76
C ALA A 66 -1.97 -0.53 -4.32
N TRP A 67 -2.29 0.50 -3.53
CA TRP A 67 -2.06 1.88 -3.92
C TRP A 67 -0.58 2.13 -4.18
N VAL A 68 0.31 1.76 -3.26
CA VAL A 68 1.77 1.90 -3.47
C VAL A 68 2.24 1.22 -4.77
N HIS A 69 1.78 0.00 -5.06
CA HIS A 69 2.17 -0.74 -6.27
C HIS A 69 1.40 -0.36 -7.54
N GLY A 70 0.49 0.61 -7.48
CA GLY A 70 -0.32 1.03 -8.63
C GLY A 70 -1.54 0.16 -8.94
N GLY A 71 -1.82 -0.86 -8.13
CA GLY A 71 -3.06 -1.66 -8.19
C GLY A 71 -4.32 -0.93 -7.75
N LEU A 72 -4.17 0.20 -7.05
CA LEU A 72 -5.23 1.14 -6.72
C LEU A 72 -4.81 2.55 -7.15
N ALA A 73 -5.65 3.24 -7.92
CA ALA A 73 -5.32 4.56 -8.45
C ALA A 73 -5.34 5.66 -7.38
N VAL A 74 -6.35 5.63 -6.51
CA VAL A 74 -6.61 6.67 -5.50
C VAL A 74 -6.14 6.20 -4.12
N GLU A 75 -5.58 7.10 -3.32
CA GLU A 75 -5.21 6.82 -1.93
C GLU A 75 -6.42 6.30 -1.13
N PRO A 76 -6.28 5.19 -0.37
CA PRO A 76 -7.36 4.71 0.48
C PRO A 76 -7.59 5.68 1.66
N SER A 77 -8.85 5.93 2.00
CA SER A 77 -9.23 6.80 3.14
C SER A 77 -8.65 6.36 4.48
N ARG A 78 -8.38 5.06 4.63
CA ARG A 78 -7.63 4.49 5.76
C ARG A 78 -6.55 3.54 5.27
N HIS A 79 -5.33 3.76 5.73
CA HIS A 79 -4.21 2.89 5.49
C HIS A 79 -4.30 1.62 6.34
N ARG A 80 -4.41 0.47 5.67
CA ARG A 80 -4.29 -0.84 6.29
C ARG A 80 -2.82 -1.19 6.50
N VAL A 81 -2.48 -1.64 7.71
CA VAL A 81 -1.10 -1.94 8.12
C VAL A 81 -1.02 -3.28 8.87
N GLN A 82 0.11 -3.95 8.75
CA GLN A 82 0.47 -5.14 9.54
C GLN A 82 1.81 -4.96 10.23
N ARG A 83 2.02 -5.67 11.34
CA ARG A 83 3.27 -5.62 12.07
C ARG A 83 4.37 -6.30 11.24
N ALA A 84 5.48 -5.61 11.00
CA ALA A 84 6.63 -6.16 10.31
C ALA A 84 7.79 -6.50 11.26
N SER A 85 7.85 -5.83 12.41
CA SER A 85 8.83 -6.10 13.47
C SER A 85 8.61 -7.47 14.13
N ALA A 86 9.69 -8.12 14.58
CA ALA A 86 9.61 -9.37 15.32
C ALA A 86 9.00 -9.15 16.71
N GLU A 87 9.40 -8.06 17.36
CA GLU A 87 8.89 -7.61 18.65
C GLU A 87 7.48 -7.05 18.53
N ARG A 88 6.75 -7.03 19.65
CA ARG A 88 5.42 -6.44 19.70
C ARG A 88 5.54 -4.93 19.62
N ALA A 89 4.88 -4.33 18.63
CA ALA A 89 4.84 -2.89 18.46
C ALA A 89 3.56 -2.31 19.09
N ARG A 90 3.66 -1.11 19.67
CA ARG A 90 2.46 -0.37 20.05
C ARG A 90 1.64 -0.08 18.77
N PRO A 91 0.34 -0.44 18.72
CA PRO A 91 -0.51 -0.15 17.57
C PRO A 91 -0.47 1.35 17.23
N LEU A 92 -0.38 1.65 15.93
CA LEU A 92 -0.59 3.01 15.44
C LEU A 92 -1.98 3.48 15.88
N ARG A 93 -2.06 4.74 16.31
CA ARG A 93 -3.31 5.36 16.76
C ARG A 93 -3.64 6.52 15.83
N GLY A 94 -4.87 6.57 15.34
CA GLY A 94 -5.35 7.64 14.46
C GLY A 94 -6.47 7.17 13.54
N GLY A 95 -7.34 8.09 13.12
CA GLY A 95 -8.50 7.78 12.25
C GLY A 95 -8.13 7.33 10.84
N ARG A 96 -6.87 7.55 10.41
CA ARG A 96 -6.33 7.20 9.09
C ARG A 96 -5.71 5.80 9.01
N VAL A 97 -5.68 5.01 10.09
CA VAL A 97 -5.00 3.69 10.10
C VAL A 97 -5.91 2.58 10.59
N LEU A 98 -5.84 1.44 9.90
CA LEU A 98 -6.44 0.17 10.32
C LEU A 98 -5.33 -0.85 10.57
N VAL A 99 -5.10 -1.17 11.85
CA VAL A 99 -4.05 -2.09 12.28
C VAL A 99 -4.56 -3.52 12.31
N HIS A 100 -3.83 -4.42 11.65
CA HIS A 100 -3.96 -5.86 11.86
C HIS A 100 -2.69 -6.36 12.55
N ASP A 101 -2.76 -6.60 13.87
CA ASP A 101 -1.60 -6.99 14.69
C ASP A 101 -1.23 -8.48 14.55
N VAL A 102 -1.12 -8.92 13.29
CA VAL A 102 -0.51 -10.20 12.91
C VAL A 102 0.77 -9.85 12.17
N ARG A 103 1.86 -10.55 12.51
CA ARG A 103 3.15 -10.32 11.87
C ARG A 103 3.11 -10.81 10.43
N ILE A 104 3.44 -9.94 9.48
CA ILE A 104 3.66 -10.34 8.09
C ILE A 104 5.00 -11.09 7.98
N ALA A 105 5.04 -12.14 7.16
CA ALA A 105 6.28 -12.88 6.93
C ALA A 105 7.33 -11.95 6.28
N PRO A 106 8.61 -12.00 6.69
CA PRO A 106 9.65 -11.16 6.08
C PRO A 106 9.76 -11.34 4.56
N ASP A 107 9.60 -12.58 4.09
CA ASP A 107 9.65 -12.91 2.66
C ASP A 107 8.50 -12.30 1.87
N ASP A 108 7.40 -11.92 2.53
CA ASP A 108 6.23 -11.27 1.94
C ASP A 108 6.33 -9.75 1.92
N VAL A 109 7.46 -9.18 2.35
CA VAL A 109 7.69 -7.74 2.45
C VAL A 109 8.79 -7.31 1.49
N VAL A 110 8.62 -6.15 0.89
CA VAL A 110 9.64 -5.39 0.17
C VAL A 110 9.79 -4.01 0.79
N THR A 111 10.99 -3.45 0.77
CA THR A 111 11.24 -2.07 1.20
C THR A 111 11.29 -1.15 -0.01
N ILE A 112 10.40 -0.16 -0.05
CA ILE A 112 10.35 0.88 -1.08
C ILE A 112 10.54 2.22 -0.37
N ALA A 113 11.55 2.99 -0.77
CA ALA A 113 11.86 4.29 -0.19
C ALA A 113 11.98 4.29 1.36
N GLY A 114 12.54 3.21 1.92
CA GLY A 114 12.66 3.02 3.37
C GLY A 114 11.37 2.52 4.07
N VAL A 115 10.26 2.38 3.34
CA VAL A 115 8.98 1.94 3.88
C VAL A 115 8.74 0.47 3.54
N ARG A 116 8.28 -0.30 4.53
CA ARG A 116 7.93 -1.71 4.35
C ARG A 116 6.55 -1.83 3.72
N VAL A 117 6.45 -2.61 2.66
CA VAL A 117 5.22 -2.81 1.89
C VAL A 117 5.08 -4.30 1.59
N ALA A 118 3.89 -4.87 1.74
CA ALA A 118 3.63 -6.22 1.28
C ALA A 118 3.97 -6.34 -0.21
N ARG A 119 4.60 -7.44 -0.63
CA ARG A 119 4.93 -7.69 -2.04
C ARG A 119 3.67 -7.65 -2.92
N PRO A 120 3.78 -7.33 -4.21
CA PRO A 120 2.64 -7.26 -5.12
C PRO A 120 1.78 -8.53 -5.12
N GLU A 121 2.41 -9.70 -5.26
CA GLU A 121 1.75 -11.01 -5.28
C GLU A 121 1.01 -11.29 -3.95
N ARG A 122 1.67 -11.02 -2.83
CA ARG A 122 1.08 -11.19 -1.51
C ARG A 122 -0.12 -10.26 -1.30
N THR A 123 0.02 -9.01 -1.74
CA THR A 123 -1.02 -7.98 -1.65
C THR A 123 -2.25 -8.39 -2.44
N LEU A 124 -2.06 -8.87 -3.67
CA LEU A 124 -3.15 -9.34 -4.52
C LEU A 124 -3.87 -10.53 -3.88
N VAL A 125 -3.16 -11.49 -3.30
CA VAL A 125 -3.76 -12.61 -2.54
C VAL A 125 -4.58 -12.11 -1.36
N ASP A 126 -4.07 -11.14 -0.59
CA ASP A 126 -4.77 -10.58 0.57
C ASP A 126 -6.06 -9.84 0.21
N LEU A 127 -6.05 -9.13 -0.92
CA LEU A 127 -7.25 -8.49 -1.45
C LEU A 127 -8.25 -9.53 -1.97
N ALA A 128 -7.78 -10.52 -2.73
CA ALA A 128 -8.63 -11.53 -3.36
C ALA A 128 -9.34 -12.42 -2.31
N ARG A 129 -8.65 -12.77 -1.21
CA ARG A 129 -9.24 -13.58 -0.13
C ARG A 129 -10.17 -12.79 0.79
N SER A 130 -10.25 -11.46 0.64
CA SER A 130 -11.01 -10.59 1.52
C SER A 130 -12.51 -10.87 1.50
N GLN A 131 -13.16 -10.70 2.66
CA GLN A 131 -14.63 -10.66 2.75
C GLN A 131 -15.21 -9.30 2.31
N ASP A 132 -14.38 -8.26 2.29
CA ASP A 132 -14.73 -6.92 1.80
C ASP A 132 -14.86 -6.92 0.27
N ALA A 133 -15.99 -6.43 -0.24
CA ALA A 133 -16.29 -6.40 -1.67
C ALA A 133 -15.39 -5.41 -2.43
N ASP A 134 -14.98 -4.31 -1.79
CA ASP A 134 -14.12 -3.30 -2.42
C ASP A 134 -12.74 -3.88 -2.67
N ASP A 135 -12.16 -4.56 -1.67
CA ASP A 135 -10.88 -5.25 -1.81
C ASP A 135 -10.92 -6.29 -2.94
N ARG A 136 -12.00 -7.08 -3.04
CA ARG A 136 -12.15 -8.03 -4.16
C ARG A 136 -12.30 -7.31 -5.51
N GLY A 137 -12.95 -6.15 -5.53
CA GLY A 137 -13.03 -5.29 -6.71
C GLY A 137 -11.66 -4.80 -7.17
N ILE A 138 -10.82 -4.36 -6.23
CA ILE A 138 -9.42 -3.97 -6.50
C ILE A 138 -8.64 -5.17 -7.03
N ALA A 139 -8.73 -6.33 -6.37
CA ALA A 139 -8.04 -7.54 -6.81
C ALA A 139 -8.36 -7.93 -8.25
N ARG A 140 -9.66 -7.94 -8.62
CA ARG A 140 -10.08 -8.29 -9.99
C ARG A 140 -9.54 -7.31 -11.03
N ARG A 141 -9.63 -6.01 -10.77
CA ARG A 141 -9.12 -4.98 -11.69
C ARG A 141 -7.61 -5.10 -11.84
N TRP A 142 -6.88 -5.19 -10.73
CA TRP A 142 -5.42 -5.25 -10.75
C TRP A 142 -4.91 -6.53 -11.42
N ALA A 143 -5.50 -7.68 -11.13
CA ALA A 143 -5.16 -8.94 -11.80
C ALA A 143 -5.44 -8.89 -13.31
N GLY A 144 -6.46 -8.13 -13.75
CA GLY A 144 -6.79 -7.97 -15.16
C GLY A 144 -5.85 -7.04 -15.93
N THR A 145 -5.17 -6.12 -15.24
CA THR A 145 -4.25 -5.13 -15.86
C THR A 145 -2.77 -5.41 -15.58
N ALA A 146 -2.46 -6.35 -14.68
CA ALA A 146 -1.09 -6.74 -14.31
C ALA A 146 -0.94 -8.27 -14.30
N PRO A 147 -0.74 -8.90 -15.48
CA PRO A 147 -0.68 -10.36 -15.62
C PRO A 147 0.42 -10.98 -14.75
N ASP A 148 1.60 -10.36 -14.71
CA ASP A 148 2.75 -10.85 -13.94
C ASP A 148 2.44 -10.91 -12.43
N VAL A 149 1.70 -9.93 -11.91
CA VAL A 149 1.28 -9.90 -10.50
C VAL A 149 0.25 -10.99 -10.23
N ALA A 150 -0.66 -11.24 -11.18
CA ALA A 150 -1.64 -12.32 -11.07
C ALA A 150 -0.98 -13.70 -11.10
N GLU A 151 -0.01 -13.93 -11.98
CA GLU A 151 0.77 -15.16 -12.02
C GLU A 151 1.58 -15.36 -10.74
N GLY A 152 2.28 -14.32 -10.28
CA GLY A 152 2.99 -14.33 -9.01
C GLY A 152 2.09 -14.67 -7.82
N ALA A 153 0.86 -14.13 -7.78
CA ALA A 153 -0.12 -14.42 -6.74
C ALA A 153 -0.58 -15.89 -6.75
N ARG A 154 -0.81 -16.47 -7.95
CA ARG A 154 -1.14 -17.90 -8.08
C ARG A 154 0.03 -18.79 -7.64
N ALA A 155 1.25 -18.47 -8.07
CA ALA A 155 2.45 -19.18 -7.65
C ALA A 155 2.69 -19.07 -6.13
N TRP A 156 2.38 -17.91 -5.54
CA TRP A 156 2.43 -17.71 -4.10
C TRP A 156 1.41 -18.60 -3.38
N LEU A 157 0.15 -18.67 -3.84
CA LEU A 157 -0.88 -19.55 -3.27
C LEU A 157 -0.49 -21.03 -3.35
N ALA A 158 0.07 -21.47 -4.48
CA ALA A 158 0.54 -22.85 -4.67
C ALA A 158 1.61 -23.24 -3.64
N ARG A 159 2.50 -22.32 -3.28
CA ARG A 159 3.52 -22.52 -2.22
C ARG A 159 2.94 -22.48 -0.80
N HIS A 160 1.74 -21.94 -0.61
CA HIS A 160 1.10 -21.74 0.70
C HIS A 160 -0.30 -22.38 0.75
N PRO A 161 -0.42 -23.71 0.61
CA PRO A 161 -1.72 -24.40 0.47
C PRO A 161 -2.63 -24.26 1.70
N ARG A 162 -2.06 -23.96 2.88
CA ARG A 162 -2.80 -23.77 4.14
C ARG A 162 -3.08 -22.30 4.45
N PHE A 163 -2.86 -21.40 3.50
CA PHE A 163 -3.09 -19.98 3.75
C PHE A 163 -4.59 -19.70 3.97
N PRO A 164 -4.98 -18.95 5.02
CA PRO A 164 -6.39 -18.78 5.36
C PRO A 164 -7.20 -18.22 4.19
N TYR A 165 -8.36 -18.81 3.93
CA TYR A 165 -9.25 -18.45 2.82
C TYR A 165 -8.56 -18.45 1.43
N GLY A 166 -7.48 -19.22 1.26
CA GLY A 166 -6.73 -19.30 0.00
C GLY A 166 -7.59 -19.73 -1.19
N LYS A 167 -8.52 -20.67 -0.99
CA LYS A 167 -9.49 -21.08 -2.02
C LYS A 167 -10.30 -19.91 -2.59
N ARG A 168 -10.72 -18.96 -1.76
CA ARG A 168 -11.45 -17.77 -2.23
C ARG A 168 -10.58 -16.89 -3.13
N ALA A 169 -9.31 -16.72 -2.78
CA ALA A 169 -8.38 -15.98 -3.62
C ALA A 169 -8.16 -16.70 -4.96
N ASP A 170 -7.97 -18.02 -4.92
CA ASP A 170 -7.78 -18.85 -6.10
C ASP A 170 -8.99 -18.80 -7.05
N ASP A 171 -10.20 -18.97 -6.52
CA ASP A 171 -11.46 -18.87 -7.28
C ASP A 171 -11.57 -17.50 -7.98
N LEU A 172 -11.23 -16.41 -7.27
CA LEU A 172 -11.27 -15.06 -7.83
C LEU A 172 -10.22 -14.88 -8.94
N LEU A 173 -8.98 -15.28 -8.69
CA LEU A 173 -7.88 -15.11 -9.64
C LEU A 173 -8.05 -15.99 -10.88
N SER A 174 -8.67 -17.15 -10.75
CA SER A 174 -8.99 -18.04 -11.88
C SER A 174 -10.11 -17.48 -12.76
N ALA A 175 -11.02 -16.69 -12.19
CA ALA A 175 -12.13 -16.06 -12.92
C ALA A 175 -11.72 -14.79 -13.68
N VAL A 176 -10.56 -14.20 -13.39
CA VAL A 176 -10.07 -13.00 -14.07
C VAL A 176 -9.52 -13.37 -15.44
N ARG A 177 -10.11 -12.80 -16.49
CA ARG A 177 -9.53 -12.84 -17.84
C ARG A 177 -8.55 -11.68 -18.00
N THR A 178 -7.34 -12.01 -18.38
CA THR A 178 -6.33 -11.02 -18.78
C THR A 178 -6.77 -10.42 -20.12
N LYS A 179 -6.76 -9.09 -20.24
CA LYS A 179 -6.97 -8.39 -21.50
C LYS A 179 -5.65 -8.17 -22.21
#